data_AF-A0A6N2DZY6-F1
#
_entry.id   AF-A0A6N2DZY6-F1
#
_cell.length_a   1.000
_cell.length_b   1.000
_cell.length_c   1.000
_cell.angle_alpha   90.00
_cell.angle_beta   90.00
_cell.angle_gamma   90.00
#
_symmetry.space_group_name_H-M   'P 1'
#
loop_
_entity.id
_entity.type
_entity.pdbx_description
1 polymer ?
#
loop_
_entity_poly.entity_id
_entity_poly.type
_entity_poly.pdbx_seq_one_letter_code
_entity_poly.pdbx_strand_id
1 'polypeptide(L)' 'MGGMTAAAGGAVFDTNILIDYLNGIEPARAELVRFDRVVISLITWIEVMVGARPGEDQPLRAFLDRFEC' A
#
# COMPACT_ATOMS: atom_id res chain seq x y z
N MET A 1 -10.30 -21.02 25.77
CA MET A 1 -10.11 -21.02 24.30
C MET A 1 -9.34 -19.76 23.96
N GLY A 2 -8.01 -19.89 23.82
CA GLY A 2 -7.11 -18.76 23.64
C GLY A 2 -7.29 -18.14 22.27
N GLY A 3 -7.80 -16.90 22.23
CA GLY A 3 -7.73 -16.06 21.05
C GLY A 3 -6.28 -15.65 20.85
N MET A 4 -5.59 -16.33 19.95
CA MET A 4 -4.28 -15.88 19.47
C MET A 4 -4.53 -14.74 18.49
N THR A 5 -4.71 -13.53 19.00
CA THR A 5 -4.55 -12.31 18.20
C THR A 5 -3.08 -12.27 17.80
N ALA A 6 -2.77 -12.79 16.61
CA ALA A 6 -1.46 -12.59 16.01
C ALA A 6 -1.25 -11.07 15.94
N ALA A 7 -0.19 -10.58 16.58
CA ALA A 7 0.24 -9.21 16.36
C ALA A 7 0.53 -9.10 14.86
N ALA A 8 -0.26 -8.30 14.14
CA ALA A 8 0.00 -8.05 12.74
C ALA A 8 1.25 -7.15 12.67
N GLY A 9 2.40 -7.79 12.50
CA GLY A 9 3.69 -7.09 12.37
C GLY A 9 3.70 -6.12 11.19
N GLY A 10 4.77 -5.33 11.07
CA GLY A 10 4.95 -4.46 9.92
C GLY A 10 5.29 -5.25 8.65
N ALA A 11 4.93 -4.71 7.49
CA ALA A 11 5.33 -5.24 6.18
C ALA A 11 5.91 -4.13 5.29
N VAL A 12 6.76 -4.54 4.34
CA VAL A 12 7.24 -3.67 3.26
C VAL A 12 6.47 -4.06 2.00
N PHE A 13 5.77 -3.11 1.41
CA PHE A 13 4.98 -3.34 0.20
C PHE A 13 5.75 -2.83 -1.00
N ASP A 14 5.84 -3.69 -2.01
CA ASP A 14 6.37 -3.34 -3.32
C ASP A 14 5.29 -2.66 -4.20
N THR A 15 5.74 -1.97 -5.25
CA THR A 15 4.91 -1.27 -6.22
C THR A 15 3.86 -2.18 -6.84
N ASN A 16 4.14 -3.46 -7.09
CA ASN A 16 3.15 -4.37 -7.67
C ASN A 16 1.88 -4.48 -6.82
N ILE A 17 2.01 -4.57 -5.49
CA ILE A 17 0.85 -4.67 -4.59
C ILE A 17 0.05 -3.37 -4.60
N LEU A 18 0.73 -2.21 -4.61
CA LEU A 18 0.06 -0.92 -4.64
C LEU A 18 -0.67 -0.67 -5.98
N ILE A 19 -0.06 -1.02 -7.10
CA ILE A 19 -0.68 -0.92 -8.42
C ILE A 19 -1.91 -1.83 -8.49
N ASP A 20 -1.81 -3.07 -8.02
CA ASP A 20 -2.93 -4.00 -8.00
C ASP A 20 -4.08 -3.47 -7.12
N TYR A 21 -3.76 -2.90 -5.95
CA TYR A 21 -4.73 -2.24 -5.10
C TYR A 21 -5.42 -1.06 -5.81
N LEU A 22 -4.66 -0.18 -6.47
CA LEU A 22 -5.18 0.97 -7.20
C LEU A 22 -6.05 0.55 -8.40
N ASN A 23 -5.77 -0.61 -9.00
CA ASN A 23 -6.58 -1.22 -10.05
C ASN A 23 -7.82 -1.98 -9.51
N GLY A 24 -8.02 -2.01 -8.20
CA GLY A 24 -9.18 -2.67 -7.57
C GLY A 24 -9.08 -4.19 -7.50
N ILE A 25 -7.86 -4.75 -7.51
CA ILE A 25 -7.64 -6.20 -7.42
C ILE A 25 -7.81 -6.64 -5.95
N GLU A 26 -8.87 -7.40 -5.69
CA GLU A 26 -9.30 -7.77 -4.32
C GLU A 26 -8.21 -8.48 -3.48
N PRO A 27 -7.38 -9.39 -4.03
CA PRO A 27 -6.23 -9.94 -3.30
C PRO A 27 -5.28 -8.87 -2.70
N ALA A 28 -4.99 -7.79 -3.41
CA ALA A 28 -4.13 -6.73 -2.91
C ALA A 28 -4.79 -5.93 -1.78
N ARG A 29 -6.12 -5.74 -1.85
CA ARG A 29 -6.90 -5.15 -0.77
C ARG A 29 -6.91 -6.03 0.47
N ALA A 30 -7.07 -7.34 0.31
CA ALA A 30 -6.99 -8.31 1.40
C ALA A 30 -5.60 -8.29 2.04
N GLU A 31 -4.53 -8.13 1.25
CA GLU A 31 -3.17 -8.06 1.78
C GLU A 31 -2.92 -6.79 2.60
N LEU A 32 -3.38 -5.63 2.13
CA LEU A 32 -3.24 -4.35 2.82
C LEU A 32 -3.86 -4.34 4.23
N VAL A 33 -4.97 -5.04 4.43
CA VAL A 33 -5.67 -5.09 5.74
C VAL A 33 -5.06 -6.10 6.73
N ARG A 34 -4.09 -6.92 6.30
CA ARG A 34 -3.45 -7.93 7.15
C ARG A 34 -2.35 -7.38 8.05
N PHE A 35 -1.87 -6.16 7.80
CA PHE A 35 -0.73 -5.56 8.49
C PHE A 35 -1.14 -4.24 9.16
N ASP A 36 -0.77 -4.06 10.41
CA ASP A 36 -1.06 -2.82 11.16
C ASP A 36 -0.17 -1.65 10.70
N ARG A 37 0.99 -1.96 10.12
CA ARG A 37 1.98 -0.99 9.64
C ARG A 37 2.52 -1.42 8.28
N VAL A 38 2.38 -0.56 7.29
CA VAL A 38 2.91 -0.79 5.94
C VAL A 38 3.89 0.30 5.59
N VAL A 39 5.10 -0.12 5.22
CA VAL A 39 6.20 0.74 4.76
C VAL A 39 6.35 0.54 3.25
N ILE A 40 6.67 1.60 2.53
CA ILE A 40 7.00 1.56 1.10
C ILE A 40 8.39 2.17 0.91
N SER A 41 9.12 1.78 -0.13
CA SER A 41 10.38 2.46 -0.44
C SER A 41 10.12 3.80 -1.14
N LEU A 42 11.08 4.72 -1.07
CA LEU A 42 11.04 5.95 -1.88
C LEU A 42 10.97 5.64 -3.39
N ILE A 43 11.57 4.53 -3.83
CA ILE A 43 11.51 4.08 -5.23
C ILE A 43 10.06 3.70 -5.59
N THR A 44 9.39 2.95 -4.73
CA THR A 44 7.97 2.58 -4.88
C THR A 44 7.08 3.82 -4.97
N TRP A 45 7.34 4.83 -4.14
CA TRP A 45 6.62 6.10 -4.20
C TRP A 45 6.81 6.78 -5.57
N ILE A 46 8.05 6.82 -6.08
CA ILE A 46 8.37 7.42 -7.38
C ILE A 46 7.68 6.66 -8.52
N GLU A 47 7.71 5.32 -8.51
CA GLU A 47 7.10 4.51 -9.58
C GLU A 47 5.59 4.72 -9.69
N VAL A 48 4.88 4.76 -8.55
CA VAL A 48 3.44 5.06 -8.54
C VAL A 48 3.17 6.46 -9.09
N MET A 49 3.97 7.46 -8.69
CA MET A 49 3.79 8.84 -9.14
C MET A 49 4.16 9.05 -10.61
N VAL A 50 5.15 8.33 -11.14
CA VAL A 50 5.49 8.33 -12.58
C VAL A 50 4.35 7.71 -13.41
N GLY A 51 3.63 6.74 -12.86
CA GLY A 51 2.47 6.11 -13.50
C GLY A 51 1.17 6.93 -13.44
N ALA A 52 1.14 8.06 -12.73
CA ALA A 52 -0.05 8.89 -12.57
C ALA A 52 -0.53 9.48 -13.89
N ARG A 53 -1.84 9.40 -14.15
CA ARG A 53 -2.47 10.08 -15.31
C ARG A 53 -2.82 11.53 -14.96
N PRO A 54 -3.03 12.41 -15.96
CA PRO A 54 -3.45 13.79 -15.70
C PRO A 54 -4.67 13.85 -14.78
N GLY A 55 -4.52 14.54 -13.64
CA GLY A 55 -5.56 14.66 -12.61
C GLY A 55 -5.48 13.65 -11.46
N GLU A 56 -4.56 12.67 -11.50
CA GLU A 56 -4.41 11.65 -10.45
C GLU A 56 -3.33 12.00 -9.41
N ASP A 57 -2.54 13.05 -9.62
CA ASP A 57 -1.40 13.39 -8.76
C ASP A 57 -1.80 13.62 -7.29
N GLN A 58 -2.84 14.43 -7.05
CA GLN A 58 -3.28 14.76 -5.71
C GLN A 58 -3.87 13.54 -4.96
N PRO A 59 -4.80 12.75 -5.52
CA PRO A 59 -5.32 11.57 -4.83
C PRO A 59 -4.24 10.49 -4.62
N LEU A 60 -3.30 10.31 -5.56
CA LEU A 60 -2.21 9.34 -5.38
C LEU A 60 -1.24 9.76 -4.26
N ARG A 61 -0.87 11.04 -4.18
CA ARG A 61 -0.06 11.55 -3.06
C ARG A 61 -0.76 11.33 -1.72
N ALA A 62 -2.02 11.72 -1.62
CA ALA A 62 -2.80 11.52 -0.39
C ALA A 62 -2.94 10.04 0.00
N PHE A 63 -3.00 9.14 -1.00
CA PHE A 63 -2.98 7.70 -0.76
C PHE A 63 -1.62 7.20 -0.24
N LEU A 64 -0.53 7.66 -0.87
CA LEU A 64 0.85 7.25 -0.53
C LEU A 64 1.31 7.82 0.83
N ASP A 65 0.84 9.00 1.22
CA ASP A 65 1.14 9.64 2.52
C ASP A 65 0.62 8.86 3.74
N ARG A 66 -0.15 7.79 3.51
CA ARG A 66 -0.61 6.87 4.57
C ARG A 66 0.45 5.82 4.93
N PHE A 67 1.49 5.67 4.12
CA PHE A 67 2.57 4.72 4.33
C PHE A 67 3.81 5.45 4.85
N GLU A 68 4.63 4.74 5.63
CA GLU A 68 5.95 5.25 6.00
C GLU A 68 6.96 4.94 4.88
N CYS A 69 8.01 5.74 4.79
CA CYS A 69 9.08 5.63 3.80
C CYS A 69 10.45 5.60 4.49
#